data_AF-A0A7H8Q6K1-F1
#
_entry.id   AF-A0A7H8Q6K1-F1
#
_cell.length_a   1.000
_cell.length_b   1.000
_cell.length_c   1.000
_cell.angle_alpha   90.00
_cell.angle_beta   90.00
_cell.angle_gamma   90.00
#
_symmetry.space_group_name_H-M   'P 1'
#
loop_
_entity.id
_entity.type
_entity.pdbx_description
1 polymer ?
#
loop_
_entity_poly.entity_id
_entity_poly.type
_entity_poly.pdbx_seq_one_letter_code
_entity_poly.pdbx_strand_id
1 'polypeptide(L)'
;MARTKAEELATQRFQLIAPLLNEKLDTQELKKLREQICERGGLSERTIRRYVAQFKKEGFEGLKQKPYRSVPRELQDHVVEQAIHLRREVPSRSIASIIQILEWDGVVAKGELKRST
;
A
#
# COMPACT_ATOMS: atom_id res chain seq x y z
N MET A 1 9.68 12.60 -20.59
CA MET A 1 8.71 12.31 -19.50
C MET A 1 9.48 11.61 -18.38
N ALA A 2 9.59 12.22 -17.20
CA ALA A 2 10.20 11.56 -16.04
C ALA A 2 9.25 10.48 -15.52
N ARG A 3 9.76 9.27 -15.23
CA ARG A 3 8.94 8.21 -14.62
C ARG A 3 8.55 8.64 -13.21
N THR A 4 7.30 8.42 -12.85
CA THR A 4 6.84 8.67 -11.48
C THR A 4 7.38 7.58 -10.55
N LYS A 5 7.55 7.88 -9.25
CA LYS A 5 7.93 6.87 -8.24
C LYS A 5 7.03 5.62 -8.27
N ALA A 6 5.74 5.80 -8.57
CA ALA A 6 4.78 4.71 -8.70
C ALA A 6 5.09 3.80 -9.90
N GLU A 7 5.52 4.37 -11.02
CA GLU A 7 5.92 3.63 -12.23
C GLU A 7 7.26 2.92 -12.07
N GLU A 8 8.22 3.55 -11.37
CA GLU A 8 9.49 2.91 -11.04
C GLU A 8 9.26 1.67 -10.18
N LEU A 9 8.43 1.79 -9.14
CA LEU A 9 8.08 0.66 -8.29
C LEU A 9 7.30 -0.43 -9.04
N ALA A 10 6.37 -0.05 -9.92
CA ALA A 10 5.66 -1.00 -10.77
C ALA A 10 6.62 -1.74 -11.71
N THR A 11 7.63 -1.04 -12.24
CA THR A 11 8.69 -1.62 -13.08
C THR A 11 9.48 -2.68 -12.31
N GLN A 12 9.92 -2.34 -11.08
CA GLN A 12 10.63 -3.29 -10.22
C GLN A 12 9.78 -4.53 -9.89
N ARG A 13 8.49 -4.32 -9.57
CA ARG A 13 7.54 -5.42 -9.31
C ARG A 13 7.34 -6.28 -10.54
N PHE A 14 7.25 -5.68 -11.73
CA PHE A 14 7.11 -6.42 -12.99
C PHE A 14 8.34 -7.28 -13.27
N GLN A 15 9.55 -6.70 -13.17
CA GLN A 15 10.80 -7.44 -13.35
C GLN A 15 10.90 -8.65 -12.41
N LEU A 16 10.42 -8.50 -11.17
CA LEU A 16 10.39 -9.56 -10.19
C LEU A 16 9.45 -10.72 -10.60
N ILE A 17 8.28 -10.42 -11.14
CA ILE A 17 7.27 -11.45 -11.46
C ILE A 17 7.32 -11.94 -12.90
N ALA A 18 7.99 -11.23 -13.82
CA ALA A 18 8.03 -11.56 -15.25
C ALA A 18 8.45 -13.03 -15.52
N PRO A 19 9.44 -13.61 -14.81
CA PRO A 19 9.78 -15.03 -14.98
C PRO A 19 8.64 -15.99 -14.64
N LEU A 20 7.75 -15.62 -13.72
CA LEU A 20 6.61 -16.44 -13.27
C LEU A 20 5.39 -16.35 -14.21
N LEU A 21 5.43 -15.46 -15.19
CA LEU A 21 4.35 -15.28 -16.17
C LEU A 21 4.52 -16.17 -17.41
N ASN A 22 5.64 -16.90 -17.51
CA ASN A 22 5.89 -17.80 -18.62
C ASN A 22 4.94 -19.01 -18.56
N GLU A 23 4.04 -19.11 -19.54
CA GLU A 23 3.02 -20.16 -19.65
C GLU A 23 3.59 -21.56 -19.97
N LYS A 24 4.87 -21.64 -20.35
CA LYS A 24 5.54 -22.90 -20.66
C LYS A 24 6.12 -23.62 -19.43
N LEU A 25 6.13 -22.97 -18.27
CA LEU A 25 6.68 -23.56 -17.04
C LEU A 25 5.70 -24.57 -16.44
N ASP A 26 6.22 -25.71 -16.02
CA ASP A 26 5.42 -26.68 -15.27
C ASP A 26 5.20 -26.23 -13.81
N THR A 27 4.40 -27.00 -13.06
CA THR A 27 4.05 -26.66 -11.68
C THR A 27 5.25 -26.74 -10.71
N GLN A 28 6.19 -27.66 -10.94
CA GLN A 28 7.38 -27.83 -10.10
C GLN A 28 8.41 -26.72 -10.37
N GLU A 29 8.63 -26.39 -11.65
CA GLU A 29 9.48 -25.30 -12.09
C GLU A 29 8.97 -23.96 -11.57
N LEU A 30 7.66 -23.70 -11.67
CA LEU A 30 7.03 -22.50 -11.10
C LEU A 30 7.24 -22.41 -9.59
N LYS A 31 7.13 -23.53 -8.87
CA LYS A 31 7.35 -23.56 -7.42
C LYS A 31 8.79 -23.20 -7.07
N LYS A 32 9.76 -23.87 -7.71
CA LYS A 32 11.19 -23.64 -7.47
C LYS A 32 11.61 -22.21 -7.84
N LEU A 33 11.15 -21.71 -8.98
CA LEU A 33 11.43 -20.36 -9.42
C LEU A 33 10.86 -19.31 -8.46
N ARG A 34 9.65 -19.56 -7.93
CA ARG A 34 9.03 -18.69 -6.92
C ARG A 34 9.81 -18.69 -5.61
N GLU A 35 10.28 -19.85 -5.14
CA GLU A 35 11.12 -19.95 -3.93
C GLU A 35 12.41 -19.12 -4.11
N GLN A 36 13.08 -19.25 -5.25
CA GLN A 36 14.28 -18.45 -5.57
C GLN A 36 14.00 -16.95 -5.62
N ILE A 37 12.86 -16.54 -6.17
CA ILE A 37 12.45 -15.13 -6.21
C ILE A 37 12.18 -14.60 -4.80
N CYS A 38 11.54 -15.39 -3.92
CA CYS A 38 11.31 -15.02 -2.53
C CYS A 38 12.63 -14.84 -1.77
N GLU A 39 13.57 -15.78 -1.92
CA GLU A 39 14.90 -15.73 -1.27
C GLU A 39 15.71 -14.52 -1.73
N ARG A 40 15.82 -14.31 -3.06
CA ARG A 40 16.61 -13.20 -3.62
C ARG A 40 15.96 -11.84 -3.36
N GLY A 41 14.64 -11.77 -3.39
CA GLY A 41 13.90 -10.52 -3.21
C GLY A 41 13.64 -10.14 -1.75
N GLY A 42 13.87 -11.06 -0.79
CA GLY A 42 13.51 -10.84 0.62
C GLY A 42 12.00 -10.67 0.84
N LEU A 43 11.17 -11.21 -0.07
CA LEU A 43 9.73 -11.04 -0.06
C LEU A 43 9.03 -12.37 0.23
N SER A 44 7.93 -12.31 0.97
CA SER A 44 7.11 -13.49 1.25
C SER A 44 6.41 -14.00 -0.02
N GLU A 45 6.19 -15.32 -0.07
CA GLU A 45 5.47 -15.96 -1.17
C GLU A 45 4.08 -15.33 -1.41
N ARG A 46 3.38 -14.96 -0.31
CA ARG A 46 2.10 -14.25 -0.36
C ARG A 46 2.18 -12.95 -1.17
N THR A 47 3.28 -12.21 -1.04
CA THR A 47 3.50 -10.94 -1.75
C THR A 47 3.72 -11.19 -3.23
N ILE A 48 4.54 -12.17 -3.60
CA ILE A 48 4.78 -12.54 -5.00
C ILE A 48 3.48 -12.99 -5.68
N ARG A 49 2.72 -13.89 -5.03
CA ARG A 49 1.42 -14.35 -5.53
C ARG A 49 0.44 -13.19 -5.74
N ARG A 50 0.40 -12.23 -4.80
CA ARG A 50 -0.43 -11.03 -4.91
C ARG A 50 -0.06 -10.20 -6.14
N TYR A 51 1.24 -9.95 -6.39
CA TYR A 51 1.67 -9.19 -7.57
C TYR A 51 1.33 -9.89 -8.87
N VAL A 52 1.53 -11.21 -8.96
CA VAL A 52 1.12 -12.00 -10.15
C VAL A 52 -0.39 -11.89 -10.38
N ALA A 53 -1.20 -12.03 -9.33
CA ALA A 53 -2.65 -11.92 -9.43
C ALA A 53 -3.10 -10.52 -9.86
N GLN A 54 -2.50 -9.46 -9.29
CA GLN A 54 -2.76 -8.07 -9.68
C GLN A 54 -2.41 -7.81 -11.13
N PHE A 55 -1.25 -8.30 -11.59
CA PHE A 55 -0.85 -8.14 -12.98
C PHE A 55 -1.76 -8.89 -13.94
N LYS A 56 -2.14 -10.13 -13.63
CA LYS A 56 -3.08 -10.90 -14.47
C LYS A 56 -4.46 -10.25 -14.59
N LYS A 57 -4.89 -9.53 -13.55
CA LYS A 57 -6.21 -8.88 -13.51
C LYS A 57 -6.23 -7.48 -14.12
N GLU A 58 -5.23 -6.67 -13.78
CA GLU A 58 -5.22 -5.21 -14.02
C GLU A 58 -4.00 -4.77 -14.86
N GLY A 59 -3.20 -5.71 -15.36
CA GLY A 59 -1.99 -5.42 -16.13
C GLY A 59 -0.92 -4.69 -15.33
N PHE A 60 -0.12 -3.88 -16.00
CA PHE A 60 0.93 -3.08 -15.36
C PHE A 60 0.38 -2.08 -14.34
N GLU A 61 -0.83 -1.55 -14.56
CA GLU A 61 -1.50 -0.63 -13.62
C GLU A 61 -1.75 -1.30 -12.26
N GLY A 62 -2.08 -2.60 -12.24
CA GLY A 62 -2.24 -3.38 -11.02
C GLY A 62 -0.98 -3.47 -10.15
N LEU A 63 0.19 -3.25 -10.74
CA LEU A 63 1.48 -3.25 -10.04
C LEU A 63 1.86 -1.87 -9.51
N LYS A 64 1.19 -0.79 -9.92
CA LYS A 64 1.45 0.54 -9.36
C LYS A 64 1.03 0.58 -7.90
N GLN A 65 1.82 1.28 -7.08
CA GLN A 65 1.40 1.55 -5.71
C GLN A 65 0.16 2.42 -5.76
N LYS A 66 -0.92 1.95 -5.12
CA LYS A 66 -2.10 2.79 -4.95
C LYS A 66 -1.70 4.03 -4.15
N PRO A 67 -2.07 5.23 -4.60
CA PRO A 67 -1.81 6.42 -3.83
C PRO A 67 -2.46 6.24 -2.46
N TYR A 68 -1.67 6.40 -1.41
CA TYR A 68 -2.22 6.54 -0.08
C TYR A 68 -3.03 7.83 -0.09
N ARG A 69 -4.33 7.77 0.27
CA ARG A 69 -5.10 8.98 0.52
C ARG A 69 -4.54 9.60 1.78
N SER A 70 -3.54 10.46 1.62
CA SER A 70 -3.06 11.33 2.69
C SER A 70 -3.83 12.62 2.63
N VAL A 71 -4.17 13.15 3.79
CA VAL A 71 -4.48 14.57 3.96
C VAL A 71 -3.37 15.39 3.26
N PRO A 72 -3.72 16.48 2.54
CA PRO A 72 -2.73 17.39 1.96
C PRO A 72 -1.62 17.70 2.95
N ARG A 73 -0.36 17.72 2.49
CA ARG A 73 0.82 17.89 3.38
C ARG A 73 0.69 19.12 4.28
N GLU A 74 0.15 20.21 3.73
CA GLU A 74 -0.09 21.48 4.43
C GLU A 74 -1.05 21.36 5.61
N LEU A 75 -1.96 20.39 5.58
CA LEU A 75 -2.96 20.14 6.62
C LEU A 75 -2.54 19.03 7.60
N GLN A 76 -1.46 18.28 7.31
CA GLN A 76 -1.04 17.15 8.15
C GLN A 76 -0.65 17.59 9.55
N ASP A 77 0.11 18.67 9.67
CA ASP A 77 0.56 19.18 10.97
C ASP A 77 -0.64 19.61 11.82
N HIS A 78 -1.59 20.34 11.22
CA HIS A 78 -2.82 20.75 11.91
C HIS A 78 -3.66 19.55 12.37
N VAL A 79 -3.84 18.54 11.52
CA VAL A 79 -4.56 17.31 11.86
C VAL A 79 -3.90 16.58 13.03
N VAL A 80 -2.56 16.50 13.04
CA VAL A 80 -1.79 15.85 14.10
C VAL A 80 -1.90 16.63 15.40
N GLU A 81 -1.76 17.95 15.37
CA GLU A 81 -1.92 18.81 16.54
C GLU A 81 -3.31 18.65 17.15
N GLN A 82 -4.37 18.71 16.33
CA GLN A 82 -5.74 18.54 16.81
C GLN A 82 -5.95 17.14 17.42
N ALA A 83 -5.41 16.09 16.78
CA ALA A 83 -5.46 14.73 17.33
C ALA A 83 -4.74 14.62 18.68
N ILE A 84 -3.61 15.31 18.87
CA ILE A 84 -2.87 15.37 20.13
C ILE A 84 -3.69 16.08 21.20
N HIS A 85 -4.33 17.21 20.88
CA HIS A 85 -5.21 17.92 21.81
C HIS A 85 -6.36 17.01 22.29
N LEU A 86 -7.06 16.37 21.35
CA LEU A 86 -8.14 15.42 21.65
C LEU A 86 -7.68 14.26 22.56
N ARG A 87 -6.44 13.78 22.38
CA ARG A 87 -5.86 12.72 23.22
C ARG A 87 -5.46 13.22 24.61
N ARG A 88 -4.98 14.47 24.72
CA ARG A 88 -4.60 15.07 26.02
C ARG A 88 -5.80 15.30 26.92
N GLU A 89 -6.94 15.69 26.35
CA GLU A 89 -8.20 15.84 27.09
C GLU A 89 -8.69 14.51 27.67
N VAL A 90 -8.67 13.46 26.84
CA VAL A 90 -9.12 12.12 27.24
C VAL A 90 -8.10 11.09 26.74
N PRO A 91 -7.14 10.66 27.58
CA PRO A 91 -6.10 9.71 27.18
C PRO A 91 -6.64 8.37 26.66
N SER A 92 -7.78 7.93 27.21
CA SER A 92 -8.47 6.68 26.83
C SER A 92 -9.22 6.77 25.49
N ARG A 93 -9.29 7.96 24.86
CA ARG A 93 -10.02 8.17 23.60
C ARG A 93 -9.46 7.26 22.51
N SER A 94 -10.31 6.50 21.84
CA SER A 94 -9.85 5.59 20.79
C SER A 94 -9.39 6.35 19.54
N ILE A 95 -8.52 5.74 18.72
CA ILE A 95 -8.11 6.32 17.43
C ILE A 95 -9.33 6.52 16.52
N ALA A 96 -10.29 5.58 16.52
CA ALA A 96 -11.51 5.70 15.74
C ALA A 96 -12.35 6.91 16.17
N SER A 97 -12.46 7.14 17.49
CA SER A 97 -13.16 8.30 18.04
C SER A 97 -12.46 9.61 17.70
N ILE A 98 -11.12 9.66 17.73
CA ILE A 98 -10.36 10.84 17.30
C ILE A 98 -10.63 11.14 15.83
N ILE A 99 -10.56 10.14 14.95
CA ILE A 99 -10.86 10.31 13.52
C ILE A 99 -12.29 10.84 13.34
N GLN A 100 -13.27 10.26 14.03
CA GLN A 100 -14.67 10.68 13.94
C GLN A 100 -14.89 12.13 14.38
N ILE A 101 -14.22 12.58 15.45
CA ILE A 101 -14.29 13.97 15.91
C ILE A 101 -13.66 14.91 14.86
N LEU A 102 -12.49 14.57 14.34
CA LEU A 102 -11.83 15.37 13.29
C LEU A 102 -12.69 15.48 12.03
N GLU A 103 -13.43 14.43 11.67
CA GLU A 103 -14.39 14.45 10.57
C GLU A 103 -15.61 15.33 10.88
N TRP A 104 -16.13 15.27 12.10
CA TRP A 104 -17.26 16.10 12.54
C TRP A 104 -16.92 17.58 12.64
N ASP A 105 -15.71 17.90 13.10
CA ASP A 105 -15.20 19.27 13.21
C ASP A 105 -14.78 19.85 11.84
N GLY A 106 -14.85 19.04 10.77
CA GLY A 106 -14.49 19.46 9.40
C GLY A 106 -12.99 19.63 9.17
N VAL A 107 -12.15 19.17 10.10
CA VAL A 107 -10.68 19.22 9.99
C VAL A 107 -10.18 18.28 8.89
N VAL A 108 -10.88 17.16 8.68
CA VAL A 108 -10.65 16.23 7.57
C VAL A 108 -11.97 15.82 6.92
N ALA A 109 -11.94 15.45 5.64
CA ALA A 109 -13.12 14.92 4.98
C ALA A 109 -13.46 13.51 5.49
N LYS A 110 -14.74 13.16 5.46
CA LYS A 110 -15.21 11.83 5.87
C LYS A 110 -14.52 10.72 5.07
N GLY A 111 -13.88 9.78 5.78
CA GLY A 111 -13.15 8.65 5.22
C GLY A 111 -11.78 8.99 4.64
N GLU A 112 -11.28 10.21 4.86
CA GLU A 112 -9.94 10.64 4.45
C GLU A 112 -8.86 10.02 5.34
N LEU A 113 -9.11 9.96 6.65
CA LEU A 113 -8.26 9.23 7.59
C LEU A 113 -8.73 7.79 7.76
N LYS A 114 -7.77 6.86 7.78
CA LYS A 114 -8.01 5.45 8.14
C LYS A 114 -7.10 5.03 9.27
N ARG A 115 -7.64 4.23 10.19
CA ARG A 115 -6.82 3.54 11.20
C ARG A 115 -5.79 2.66 10.48
N SER A 116 -4.51 2.88 10.75
CA SER A 116 -3.47 1.92 10.35
C SER A 116 -3.74 0.60 11.06
N THR A 117 -3.96 -0.46 10.28
CA THR A 117 -4.13 -1.83 10.77
C THR A 117 -2.81 -2.58 10.64
#